data_AF-A0A7S6N5J3-F1
#
_entry.id   AF-A0A7S6N5J3-F1
#
_cell.length_a   1.000
_cell.length_b   1.000
_cell.length_c   1.000
_cell.angle_alpha   90.00
_cell.angle_beta   90.00
_cell.angle_gamma   90.00
#
_symmetry.space_group_name_H-M   'P 1'
#
loop_
_entity.id
_entity.type
_entity.pdbx_description
1 polymer ?
#
loop_
_entity_poly.entity_id
_entity_poly.type
_entity_poly.pdbx_seq_one_letter_code
_entity_poly.pdbx_strand_id
1 'polypeptide(L)'
;MSSLKFTRFAGLCASLALSVSAQASSLSFYLDQSNVLADGTNYLRVDVADGAGGAIDFTVQVLGPLTGIAGSNFGIQSFALNVVPGGDAEAMDISGLPQGWKAVNDRRMDGFGRFDIKLRGKGNARLETLTFSITGIDGDTPEDYAILSTGKSPQGHEFFAARVAGFRSGECDSGGCGSWDDDDNMSPRFAMQTFGKGGHDWSRIWRHDWRGHMDHHWDGDWLQDCITSGFFGGSTAVPLPGAAWLFLTGAAGIVARARRRRT
;
A
#
# COMPACT_ATOMS: atom_id res chain seq x y z
N MET A 1 62.94 63.78 7.71
CA MET A 1 61.49 63.87 7.98
C MET A 1 60.75 63.26 6.80
N SER A 2 59.85 62.31 7.09
CA SER A 2 58.71 61.87 6.27
C SER A 2 59.01 61.02 5.03
N SER A 3 58.29 59.95 4.66
CA SER A 3 57.43 58.95 5.34
C SER A 3 57.23 57.86 4.26
N LEU A 4 57.62 56.62 4.55
CA LEU A 4 57.43 55.46 3.67
C LEU A 4 55.99 54.96 3.82
N LYS A 5 55.16 55.05 2.78
CA LYS A 5 53.80 54.48 2.79
C LYS A 5 53.82 53.09 2.12
N PHE A 6 53.88 52.04 2.93
CA PHE A 6 53.62 50.67 2.53
C PHE A 6 52.10 50.46 2.43
N THR A 7 51.57 50.42 1.21
CA THR A 7 50.18 50.03 0.96
C THR A 7 50.12 48.49 0.93
N ARG A 8 49.58 47.89 1.99
CA ARG A 8 49.30 46.45 2.04
C ARG A 8 48.04 46.15 1.21
N PHE A 9 48.18 45.39 0.13
CA PHE A 9 47.06 44.68 -0.49
C PHE A 9 46.73 43.46 0.38
N ALA A 10 45.68 43.56 1.18
CA ALA A 10 45.07 42.40 1.84
C ALA A 10 43.96 41.88 0.91
N GLY A 11 44.23 40.77 0.22
CA GLY A 11 43.21 40.03 -0.53
C GLY A 11 42.22 39.38 0.43
N LEU A 12 40.99 39.87 0.43
CA LEU A 12 39.87 39.28 1.15
C LEU A 12 39.26 38.17 0.27
N CYS A 13 39.68 36.92 0.45
CA CYS A 13 38.98 35.77 -0.11
C CYS A 13 37.62 35.63 0.59
N ALA A 14 36.55 36.12 -0.04
CA ALA A 14 35.18 35.89 0.40
C ALA A 14 34.76 34.45 0.05
N SER A 15 34.81 33.55 1.02
CA SER A 15 34.22 32.22 0.91
C SER A 15 32.69 32.34 0.95
N LEU A 16 32.03 32.23 -0.21
CA LEU A 16 30.58 31.98 -0.28
C LEU A 16 30.32 30.56 0.22
N ALA A 17 29.88 30.42 1.48
CA ALA A 17 29.29 29.18 1.97
C ALA A 17 27.92 29.00 1.30
N LEU A 18 27.88 28.22 0.22
CA LEU A 18 26.64 27.70 -0.34
C LEU A 18 26.03 26.77 0.70
N SER A 19 24.99 27.23 1.39
CA SER A 19 24.19 26.37 2.26
C SER A 19 23.32 25.49 1.36
N VAL A 20 23.76 24.27 1.10
CA VAL A 20 22.90 23.26 0.45
C VAL A 20 21.81 22.94 1.48
N SER A 21 20.59 23.43 1.24
CA SER A 21 19.45 22.90 1.96
C SER A 21 19.29 21.44 1.53
N ALA A 22 19.54 20.49 2.43
CA ALA A 22 19.10 19.12 2.22
C ALA A 22 17.58 19.16 2.03
N GLN A 23 17.13 18.97 0.80
CA GLN A 23 15.71 18.81 0.51
C GLN A 23 15.39 17.35 0.85
N ALA A 24 14.45 17.14 1.78
CA ALA A 24 13.90 15.82 2.01
C ALA A 24 13.18 15.39 0.72
N SER A 25 13.64 14.28 0.13
CA SER A 25 12.96 13.61 -0.98
C SER A 25 11.63 13.07 -0.50
N SER A 26 10.60 13.14 -1.35
CA SER A 26 9.31 12.51 -1.06
C SER A 26 8.61 12.11 -2.34
N LEU A 27 8.08 10.89 -2.34
CA LEU A 27 7.30 10.28 -3.40
C LEU A 27 5.90 9.94 -2.88
N SER A 28 4.93 10.03 -3.76
CA SER A 28 3.55 9.65 -3.46
C SER A 28 3.05 8.71 -4.55
N PHE A 29 2.30 7.68 -4.17
CA PHE A 29 1.72 6.69 -5.07
C PHE A 29 0.25 6.45 -4.72
N TYR A 30 -0.56 6.14 -5.74
CA TYR A 30 -1.91 5.64 -5.54
C TYR A 30 -1.96 4.12 -5.70
N LEU A 31 -2.74 3.45 -4.85
CA LEU A 31 -3.16 2.07 -5.04
C LEU A 31 -4.53 2.11 -5.73
N ASP A 32 -4.52 1.92 -7.05
CA ASP A 32 -5.67 2.08 -7.92
C ASP A 32 -6.17 0.78 -8.55
N GLN A 33 -5.46 -0.33 -8.35
CA GLN A 33 -5.88 -1.67 -8.76
C GLN A 33 -6.55 -2.41 -7.60
N SER A 34 -7.54 -3.26 -7.87
CA SER A 34 -8.23 -4.07 -6.87
C SER A 34 -8.64 -5.44 -7.41
N ASN A 35 -8.60 -6.44 -6.54
CA ASN A 35 -9.09 -7.78 -6.87
C ASN A 35 -10.60 -7.97 -6.66
N VAL A 36 -11.29 -6.98 -6.10
CA VAL A 36 -12.72 -7.07 -5.74
C VAL A 36 -13.52 -5.83 -6.13
N LEU A 37 -12.85 -4.68 -6.35
CA LEU A 37 -13.47 -3.46 -6.85
C LEU A 37 -12.92 -3.12 -8.23
N ALA A 38 -13.51 -2.13 -8.90
CA ALA A 38 -13.05 -1.72 -10.23
C ALA A 38 -11.65 -1.09 -10.20
N ASP A 39 -10.82 -1.40 -11.18
CA ASP A 39 -9.49 -0.78 -11.33
C ASP A 39 -9.58 0.69 -11.76
N GLY A 40 -8.47 1.43 -11.58
CA GLY A 40 -8.33 2.84 -11.95
C GLY A 40 -8.92 3.85 -10.96
N THR A 41 -9.40 3.38 -9.80
CA THR A 41 -9.93 4.24 -8.73
C THR A 41 -8.92 4.35 -7.60
N ASN A 42 -8.53 5.56 -7.20
CA ASN A 42 -7.54 5.75 -6.13
C ASN A 42 -8.13 5.32 -4.76
N TYR A 43 -7.77 4.12 -4.30
CA TYR A 43 -8.29 3.53 -3.06
C TYR A 43 -7.44 3.85 -1.83
N LEU A 44 -6.12 3.84 -2.00
CA LEU A 44 -5.16 4.26 -0.98
C LEU A 44 -4.11 5.18 -1.58
N ARG A 45 -3.46 5.97 -0.72
CA ARG A 45 -2.26 6.73 -1.02
C ARG A 45 -1.11 6.23 -0.16
N VAL A 46 0.07 6.08 -0.75
CA VAL A 46 1.32 5.79 -0.06
C VAL A 46 2.23 6.99 -0.26
N ASP A 47 2.64 7.62 0.83
CA ASP A 47 3.70 8.62 0.85
C ASP A 47 4.96 7.99 1.43
N VAL A 48 6.07 8.15 0.72
CA VAL A 48 7.42 7.71 1.13
C VAL A 48 8.28 8.95 1.16
N ALA A 49 8.97 9.21 2.27
CA ALA A 49 9.74 10.44 2.43
C ALA A 49 11.01 10.22 3.26
N ASP A 50 12.00 11.07 3.05
CA ASP A 50 13.15 11.16 3.95
C ASP A 50 12.68 11.61 5.34
N GLY A 51 12.90 10.72 6.30
CA GLY A 51 12.65 10.91 7.72
C GLY A 51 13.88 11.44 8.47
N ALA A 52 13.72 11.60 9.78
CA ALA A 52 14.81 12.06 10.64
C ALA A 52 15.91 11.00 10.77
N GLY A 53 17.17 11.43 10.80
CA GLY A 53 18.30 10.54 11.07
C GLY A 53 18.59 9.52 9.96
N GLY A 54 18.19 9.80 8.72
CA GLY A 54 18.35 8.87 7.58
C GLY A 54 17.30 7.76 7.56
N ALA A 55 16.22 7.88 8.35
CA ALA A 55 15.09 6.98 8.23
C ALA A 55 14.31 7.26 6.94
N ILE A 56 13.58 6.27 6.43
CA ILE A 56 12.57 6.46 5.39
C ILE A 56 11.19 6.27 6.00
N ASP A 57 10.41 7.35 6.00
CA ASP A 57 9.09 7.40 6.61
C ASP A 57 8.01 7.02 5.58
N PHE A 58 7.12 6.12 5.99
CA PHE A 58 5.96 5.69 5.22
C PHE A 58 4.68 6.17 5.87
N THR A 59 3.78 6.68 5.05
CA THR A 59 2.40 6.98 5.43
C THR A 59 1.44 6.40 4.40
N VAL A 60 0.65 5.42 4.82
CA VAL A 60 -0.36 4.75 3.98
C VAL A 60 -1.75 5.17 4.44
N GLN A 61 -2.50 5.83 3.57
CA GLN A 61 -3.82 6.40 3.90
C GLN A 61 -4.91 5.77 3.03
N VAL A 62 -6.00 5.38 3.66
CA VAL A 62 -7.23 4.98 2.98
C VAL A 62 -7.93 6.22 2.43
N LEU A 63 -8.45 6.12 1.20
CA LEU A 63 -9.12 7.24 0.52
C LEU A 63 -10.65 7.08 0.49
N GLY A 64 -11.29 8.18 0.05
CA GLY A 64 -12.75 8.34 -0.04
C GLY A 64 -13.52 7.12 -0.55
N PRO A 65 -13.14 6.49 -1.69
CA PRO A 65 -13.87 5.35 -2.24
C PRO A 65 -14.04 4.18 -1.27
N LEU A 66 -13.05 3.91 -0.42
CA LEU A 66 -13.16 2.84 0.58
C LEU A 66 -13.88 3.30 1.84
N THR A 67 -13.71 4.55 2.27
CA THR A 67 -14.43 5.08 3.44
C THR A 67 -15.95 5.15 3.22
N GLY A 68 -16.40 5.32 1.97
CA GLY A 68 -17.83 5.29 1.62
C GLY A 68 -18.51 3.94 1.85
N ILE A 69 -17.72 2.85 1.86
CA ILE A 69 -18.19 1.48 2.12
C ILE A 69 -17.69 0.94 3.47
N ALA A 70 -17.20 1.79 4.36
CA ALA A 70 -16.63 1.38 5.64
C ALA A 70 -17.70 0.83 6.61
N GLY A 71 -17.51 -0.40 7.08
CA GLY A 71 -18.31 -1.05 8.11
C GLY A 71 -17.64 -1.01 9.48
N SER A 72 -18.04 -1.91 10.38
CA SER A 72 -17.43 -2.02 11.70
C SER A 72 -15.98 -2.50 11.62
N ASN A 73 -15.07 -1.86 12.37
CA ASN A 73 -13.65 -2.22 12.40
C ASN A 73 -13.04 -2.23 10.99
N PHE A 74 -13.18 -1.09 10.30
CA PHE A 74 -12.68 -0.86 8.95
C PHE A 74 -11.21 -0.42 8.95
N GLY A 75 -10.48 -0.79 7.90
CA GLY A 75 -9.16 -0.20 7.60
C GLY A 75 -8.15 -1.21 7.08
N ILE A 76 -6.91 -0.73 6.96
CA ILE A 76 -5.75 -1.49 6.51
C ILE A 76 -5.48 -2.61 7.50
N GLN A 77 -5.38 -3.83 7.00
CA GLN A 77 -5.08 -5.03 7.78
C GLN A 77 -3.66 -5.55 7.51
N SER A 78 -3.16 -5.33 6.29
CA SER A 78 -1.76 -5.57 5.95
C SER A 78 -1.30 -4.65 4.84
N PHE A 79 -0.01 -4.35 4.82
CA PHE A 79 0.67 -3.58 3.79
C PHE A 79 1.94 -4.30 3.38
N ALA A 80 2.37 -4.17 2.13
CA ALA A 80 3.58 -4.79 1.64
C ALA A 80 4.31 -3.87 0.67
N LEU A 81 5.64 -3.96 0.71
CA LEU A 81 6.58 -3.20 -0.10
C LEU A 81 7.78 -4.08 -0.46
N ASN A 82 8.55 -3.64 -1.45
CA ASN A 82 9.80 -4.26 -1.86
C ASN A 82 10.98 -3.36 -1.57
N VAL A 83 12.16 -3.95 -1.65
CA VAL A 83 13.43 -3.26 -1.52
C VAL A 83 14.18 -3.40 -2.85
N VAL A 84 14.96 -2.39 -3.21
CA VAL A 84 15.81 -2.41 -4.40
C VAL A 84 16.68 -3.68 -4.42
N PRO A 85 16.89 -4.33 -5.58
CA PRO A 85 17.72 -5.52 -5.65
C PRO A 85 19.12 -5.28 -5.08
N GLY A 86 19.48 -6.07 -4.06
CA GLY A 86 20.76 -5.93 -3.35
C GLY A 86 20.77 -4.86 -2.24
N GLY A 87 19.62 -4.25 -1.94
CA GLY A 87 19.45 -3.42 -0.74
C GLY A 87 19.40 -4.27 0.54
N ASP A 88 19.76 -3.64 1.65
CA ASP A 88 19.95 -4.33 2.94
C ASP A 88 18.69 -4.33 3.83
N ALA A 89 17.65 -3.57 3.47
CA ALA A 89 16.47 -3.40 4.31
C ALA A 89 15.64 -4.69 4.42
N GLU A 90 15.24 -5.02 5.64
CA GLU A 90 14.39 -6.17 5.93
C GLU A 90 13.36 -5.88 7.03
N ALA A 91 12.53 -6.87 7.37
CA ALA A 91 11.45 -6.70 8.34
C ALA A 91 11.92 -6.26 9.73
N MET A 92 13.17 -6.53 10.13
CA MET A 92 13.68 -6.08 11.43
C MET A 92 14.06 -4.60 11.46
N ASP A 93 14.26 -3.97 10.30
CA ASP A 93 14.58 -2.54 10.18
C ASP A 93 13.34 -1.66 10.24
N ILE A 94 12.16 -2.28 10.22
CA ILE A 94 10.88 -1.61 10.37
C ILE A 94 10.71 -1.17 11.83
N SER A 95 10.56 0.15 12.02
CA SER A 95 10.34 0.79 13.31
C SER A 95 9.06 1.64 13.32
N GLY A 96 8.63 2.07 14.51
CA GLY A 96 7.46 2.94 14.65
C GLY A 96 6.10 2.30 14.35
N LEU A 97 6.03 0.96 14.25
CA LEU A 97 4.77 0.27 13.96
C LEU A 97 3.71 0.50 15.05
N PRO A 98 2.43 0.66 14.66
CA PRO A 98 1.34 0.74 15.61
C PRO A 98 1.21 -0.51 16.48
N GLN A 99 0.60 -0.36 17.66
CA GLN A 99 0.43 -1.46 18.59
C GLN A 99 -0.30 -2.65 17.94
N GLY A 100 0.27 -3.85 18.08
CA GLY A 100 -0.31 -5.08 17.53
C GLY A 100 0.01 -5.35 16.06
N TRP A 101 0.80 -4.49 15.42
CA TRP A 101 1.39 -4.73 14.10
C TRP A 101 2.77 -5.38 14.21
N LYS A 102 3.15 -6.08 13.15
CA LYS A 102 4.48 -6.66 12.98
C LYS A 102 4.88 -6.70 11.52
N ALA A 103 6.18 -6.65 11.27
CA ALA A 103 6.78 -6.89 9.96
C ALA A 103 7.22 -8.36 9.83
N VAL A 104 7.16 -8.90 8.61
CA VAL A 104 7.68 -10.22 8.26
C VAL A 104 8.25 -10.21 6.84
N ASN A 105 9.33 -10.97 6.62
CA ASN A 105 9.96 -11.09 5.31
C ASN A 105 9.22 -12.07 4.38
N ASP A 106 9.36 -11.81 3.09
CA ASP A 106 9.01 -12.65 1.95
C ASP A 106 7.56 -13.19 2.00
N ARG A 107 6.59 -12.36 1.62
CA ARG A 107 5.17 -12.70 1.71
C ARG A 107 4.37 -12.30 0.49
N ARG A 108 3.35 -13.11 0.23
CA ARG A 108 2.38 -12.87 -0.84
C ARG A 108 1.29 -11.89 -0.40
N MET A 109 0.84 -11.09 -1.36
CA MET A 109 -0.38 -10.29 -1.31
C MET A 109 -1.30 -10.80 -2.41
N ASP A 110 -2.43 -11.41 -2.02
CA ASP A 110 -3.24 -12.29 -2.86
C ASP A 110 -3.85 -11.60 -4.09
N GLY A 111 -3.04 -11.47 -5.14
CA GLY A 111 -3.40 -10.79 -6.38
C GLY A 111 -2.22 -10.06 -7.00
N PHE A 112 -1.40 -9.42 -6.14
CA PHE A 112 -0.35 -8.48 -6.53
C PHE A 112 1.06 -9.03 -6.35
N GLY A 113 1.22 -10.35 -6.29
CA GLY A 113 2.52 -11.01 -6.26
C GLY A 113 3.12 -11.17 -4.86
N ARG A 114 4.44 -11.34 -4.84
CA ARG A 114 5.28 -11.54 -3.66
C ARG A 114 6.08 -10.27 -3.40
N PHE A 115 6.16 -9.93 -2.12
CA PHE A 115 6.84 -8.76 -1.62
C PHE A 115 7.90 -9.13 -0.59
N ASP A 116 8.99 -8.38 -0.56
CA ASP A 116 10.11 -8.60 0.36
C ASP A 116 9.70 -8.37 1.81
N ILE A 117 8.90 -7.34 2.08
CA ILE A 117 8.45 -7.01 3.44
C ILE A 117 6.92 -6.91 3.46
N LYS A 118 6.30 -7.55 4.46
CA LYS A 118 4.87 -7.42 4.75
C LYS A 118 4.63 -7.02 6.20
N LEU A 119 3.91 -5.92 6.37
CA LEU A 119 3.38 -5.44 7.63
C LEU A 119 1.98 -6.02 7.84
N ARG A 120 1.67 -6.50 9.04
CA ARG A 120 0.36 -7.07 9.35
C ARG A 120 -0.07 -6.72 10.76
N GLY A 121 -1.27 -6.14 10.87
CA GLY A 121 -1.99 -5.95 12.12
C GLY A 121 -2.80 -7.17 12.53
N LYS A 122 -3.28 -7.17 13.78
CA LYS A 122 -4.37 -8.06 14.19
C LYS A 122 -5.68 -7.61 13.52
N GLY A 123 -6.63 -8.54 13.34
CA GLY A 123 -7.90 -8.24 12.69
C GLY A 123 -8.71 -7.11 13.34
N ASN A 124 -8.50 -6.86 14.65
CA ASN A 124 -9.11 -5.79 15.44
C ASN A 124 -8.23 -4.52 15.56
N ALA A 125 -7.07 -4.48 14.92
CA ALA A 125 -6.11 -3.37 14.94
C ALA A 125 -6.00 -2.73 13.55
N ARG A 126 -7.11 -2.68 12.81
CA ARG A 126 -7.18 -2.07 11.49
C ARG A 126 -7.12 -0.56 11.62
N LEU A 127 -6.44 0.08 10.68
CA LEU A 127 -6.17 1.51 10.71
C LEU A 127 -6.52 2.13 9.36
N GLU A 128 -7.13 3.31 9.37
CA GLU A 128 -7.33 4.09 8.14
C GLU A 128 -6.04 4.79 7.69
N THR A 129 -5.10 4.97 8.62
CA THR A 129 -3.75 5.47 8.34
C THR A 129 -2.72 4.59 9.05
N LEU A 130 -1.80 4.03 8.27
CA LEU A 130 -0.65 3.26 8.77
C LEU A 130 0.61 4.08 8.58
N THR A 131 1.33 4.34 9.66
CA THR A 131 2.64 5.02 9.66
C THR A 131 3.70 4.12 10.24
N PHE A 132 4.88 4.12 9.65
CA PHE A 132 6.07 3.41 10.14
C PHE A 132 7.30 4.00 9.43
N SER A 133 8.49 3.59 9.88
CA SER A 133 9.74 3.98 9.24
C SER A 133 10.62 2.77 8.99
N ILE A 134 11.48 2.86 7.97
CA ILE A 134 12.64 1.97 7.81
C ILE A 134 13.85 2.73 8.35
N THR A 135 14.63 2.08 9.20
CA THR A 135 15.73 2.73 9.92
C THR A 135 16.98 1.85 9.93
N GLY A 136 18.15 2.47 9.96
CA GLY A 136 19.43 1.75 10.07
C GLY A 136 20.02 1.30 8.74
N ILE A 137 19.46 1.78 7.62
CA ILE A 137 19.98 1.56 6.28
C ILE A 137 20.71 2.83 5.84
N ASP A 138 21.98 2.70 5.49
CA ASP A 138 22.80 3.85 5.14
C ASP A 138 22.63 4.20 3.66
N GLY A 139 22.13 5.41 3.40
CA GLY A 139 22.05 5.97 2.05
C GLY A 139 20.92 5.43 1.19
N ASP A 140 19.90 4.80 1.81
CA ASP A 140 18.65 4.52 1.14
C ASP A 140 17.88 5.81 0.85
N THR A 141 16.98 5.70 -0.12
CA THR A 141 16.14 6.79 -0.61
C THR A 141 14.70 6.30 -0.77
N PRO A 142 13.70 7.20 -0.83
CA PRO A 142 12.31 6.80 -1.07
C PRO A 142 12.13 5.94 -2.34
N GLU A 143 12.93 6.18 -3.37
CA GLU A 143 12.92 5.44 -4.64
C GLU A 143 13.30 3.96 -4.48
N ASP A 144 14.16 3.62 -3.52
CA ASP A 144 14.65 2.26 -3.30
C ASP A 144 13.54 1.29 -2.83
N TYR A 145 12.39 1.83 -2.43
CA TYR A 145 11.25 1.05 -1.95
C TYR A 145 10.07 1.00 -2.93
N ALA A 146 10.18 1.69 -4.07
CA ALA A 146 9.17 1.70 -5.13
C ALA A 146 9.49 0.66 -6.21
N ILE A 147 9.60 -0.61 -5.80
CA ILE A 147 10.03 -1.73 -6.66
C ILE A 147 8.87 -2.69 -6.92
N LEU A 148 8.72 -3.11 -8.18
CA LEU A 148 7.66 -4.04 -8.58
C LEU A 148 7.77 -5.36 -7.82
N SER A 149 6.61 -5.87 -7.41
CA SER A 149 6.47 -7.21 -6.86
C SER A 149 6.92 -8.30 -7.82
N THR A 150 7.16 -9.50 -7.29
CA THR A 150 7.63 -10.65 -8.08
C THR A 150 6.68 -11.84 -7.98
N GLY A 151 7.01 -12.93 -8.68
CA GLY A 151 6.27 -14.20 -8.58
C GLY A 151 4.88 -14.17 -9.24
N LYS A 152 3.97 -15.05 -8.79
CA LYS A 152 2.64 -15.18 -9.40
C LYS A 152 1.74 -14.01 -9.01
N SER A 153 1.40 -13.17 -10.00
CA SER A 153 0.57 -11.99 -9.82
C SER A 153 -0.64 -11.93 -10.78
N PRO A 154 -1.80 -12.52 -10.41
CA PRO A 154 -2.99 -12.50 -11.26
C PRO A 154 -3.59 -11.11 -11.52
N GLN A 155 -3.23 -10.09 -10.74
CA GLN A 155 -3.70 -8.70 -10.86
C GLN A 155 -2.62 -7.75 -11.39
N GLY A 156 -1.47 -8.28 -11.81
CA GLY A 156 -0.33 -7.45 -12.23
C GLY A 156 0.65 -7.14 -11.10
N HIS A 157 1.85 -6.70 -11.47
CA HIS A 157 2.92 -6.37 -10.53
C HIS A 157 2.83 -4.90 -10.15
N GLU A 158 2.94 -4.60 -8.87
CA GLU A 158 2.78 -3.25 -8.33
C GLU A 158 3.90 -2.92 -7.35
N PHE A 159 4.16 -1.63 -7.11
CA PHE A 159 5.18 -1.19 -6.16
C PHE A 159 4.77 -1.49 -4.71
N PHE A 160 3.48 -1.28 -4.43
CA PHE A 160 2.92 -1.50 -3.10
C PHE A 160 1.63 -2.29 -3.20
N ALA A 161 1.31 -3.01 -2.13
CA ALA A 161 0.00 -3.63 -1.98
C ALA A 161 -0.52 -3.53 -0.54
N ALA A 162 -1.83 -3.42 -0.40
CA ALA A 162 -2.52 -3.40 0.88
C ALA A 162 -3.69 -4.38 0.87
N ARG A 163 -3.99 -4.96 2.04
CA ARG A 163 -5.29 -5.58 2.29
C ARG A 163 -6.10 -4.64 3.15
N VAL A 164 -7.27 -4.23 2.70
CA VAL A 164 -8.24 -3.45 3.48
C VAL A 164 -9.43 -4.34 3.79
N ALA A 165 -9.95 -4.23 5.00
CA ALA A 165 -11.04 -5.08 5.47
C ALA A 165 -12.00 -4.32 6.38
N GLY A 166 -13.15 -4.92 6.67
CA GLY A 166 -14.23 -4.31 7.44
C GLY A 166 -15.11 -3.41 6.57
N PHE A 167 -15.31 -3.77 5.31
CA PHE A 167 -16.35 -3.14 4.50
C PHE A 167 -17.73 -3.50 5.04
N ARG A 168 -18.73 -2.63 4.80
CA ARG A 168 -20.12 -2.96 5.05
C ARG A 168 -20.46 -4.16 4.18
N SER A 169 -20.91 -5.25 4.78
CA SER A 169 -21.72 -6.21 4.05
C SER A 169 -22.95 -5.44 3.59
N GLY A 170 -23.10 -5.16 2.29
CA GLY A 170 -24.38 -4.68 1.78
C GLY A 170 -25.45 -5.64 2.27
N GLU A 171 -26.49 -5.11 2.92
CA GLU A 171 -27.64 -5.79 3.55
C GLU A 171 -27.64 -7.33 3.46
N CYS A 172 -26.67 -7.97 4.10
CA CYS A 172 -26.74 -9.39 4.45
C CYS A 172 -27.53 -9.45 5.78
N ASP A 173 -28.65 -8.71 5.86
CA ASP A 173 -29.52 -8.64 7.03
C ASP A 173 -30.22 -9.99 7.14
N SER A 174 -29.63 -10.87 7.97
CA SER A 174 -30.31 -11.87 8.80
C SER A 174 -31.35 -12.81 8.14
N GLY A 175 -31.39 -12.94 6.81
CA GLY A 175 -32.32 -13.85 6.13
C GLY A 175 -31.89 -14.36 4.75
N GLY A 176 -30.82 -13.82 4.15
CA GLY A 176 -30.46 -14.13 2.75
C GLY A 176 -29.31 -15.12 2.54
N CYS A 177 -28.45 -15.33 3.54
CA CYS A 177 -27.37 -16.32 3.48
C CYS A 177 -27.71 -17.53 4.37
N GLY A 178 -28.69 -18.32 3.93
CA GLY A 178 -29.01 -19.64 4.49
C GLY A 178 -29.62 -19.63 5.89
N SER A 179 -30.89 -19.20 6.02
CA SER A 179 -31.79 -20.00 6.87
C SER A 179 -32.03 -21.27 6.09
N TRP A 180 -31.31 -22.32 6.45
CA TRP A 180 -31.68 -23.67 6.09
C TRP A 180 -32.91 -23.96 6.92
N ASP A 181 -34.08 -23.59 6.41
CA ASP A 181 -35.31 -24.16 6.93
C ASP A 181 -35.16 -25.67 6.68
N ASP A 182 -35.00 -26.38 7.78
CA ASP A 182 -34.86 -27.82 7.88
C ASP A 182 -36.01 -28.48 7.13
N ASP A 183 -35.80 -28.98 5.90
CA ASP A 183 -36.58 -30.11 5.37
C ASP A 183 -35.94 -30.86 4.18
N ASP A 184 -35.01 -30.28 3.41
CA ASP A 184 -34.37 -31.01 2.29
C ASP A 184 -32.87 -31.26 2.49
N ASN A 185 -32.58 -32.42 3.08
CA ASN A 185 -31.29 -33.07 3.19
C ASN A 185 -30.59 -33.25 1.82
N MET A 186 -29.83 -32.24 1.37
CA MET A 186 -28.74 -32.42 0.41
C MET A 186 -27.54 -31.53 0.78
N SER A 187 -26.66 -32.03 1.66
CA SER A 187 -25.37 -31.39 1.91
C SER A 187 -24.46 -31.49 0.67
N PRO A 188 -23.90 -30.40 0.12
CA PRO A 188 -22.75 -30.52 -0.77
C PRO A 188 -21.54 -30.81 0.11
N ARG A 189 -21.23 -32.10 0.28
CA ARG A 189 -19.93 -32.52 0.79
C ARG A 189 -18.90 -32.01 -0.23
N PHE A 190 -18.14 -30.98 0.11
CA PHE A 190 -16.86 -30.68 -0.53
C PHE A 190 -15.91 -31.85 -0.25
N ALA A 191 -16.11 -32.96 -0.97
CA ALA A 191 -15.19 -34.07 -1.03
C ALA A 191 -14.20 -33.77 -2.16
N MET A 192 -13.14 -33.07 -1.78
CA MET A 192 -11.87 -33.15 -2.49
C MET A 192 -11.33 -34.58 -2.31
N GLN A 193 -11.57 -35.48 -3.28
CA GLN A 193 -10.95 -36.80 -3.31
C GLN A 193 -10.49 -37.20 -4.72
N THR A 194 -9.17 -37.12 -4.89
CA THR A 194 -8.28 -38.18 -5.41
C THR A 194 -8.77 -39.08 -6.55
N PHE A 195 -7.98 -39.07 -7.64
CA PHE A 195 -7.99 -40.07 -8.72
C PHE A 195 -7.94 -41.51 -8.21
N GLY A 196 -8.73 -42.42 -8.83
CA GLY A 196 -8.39 -43.84 -8.89
C GLY A 196 -9.55 -44.84 -8.96
N LYS A 197 -9.71 -45.43 -10.16
CA LYS A 197 -10.14 -46.82 -10.45
C LYS A 197 -11.47 -47.34 -9.87
N GLY A 198 -12.45 -47.53 -10.75
CA GLY A 198 -13.57 -48.44 -10.52
C GLY A 198 -14.69 -48.19 -11.53
N GLY A 199 -14.74 -49.00 -12.57
CA GLY A 199 -15.68 -48.84 -13.67
C GLY A 199 -17.13 -49.05 -13.24
N HIS A 200 -17.95 -48.02 -13.38
CA HIS A 200 -19.36 -48.15 -13.68
C HIS A 200 -19.75 -47.05 -14.68
N ASP A 201 -20.49 -47.44 -15.72
CA ASP A 201 -20.87 -46.61 -16.85
C ASP A 201 -21.90 -45.54 -16.42
N TRP A 202 -21.41 -44.31 -16.22
CA TRP A 202 -22.24 -43.14 -15.88
C TRP A 202 -22.66 -42.32 -17.09
N SER A 203 -22.51 -42.84 -18.32
CA SER A 203 -22.69 -42.06 -19.56
C SER A 203 -24.15 -41.72 -19.92
N ARG A 204 -25.14 -42.14 -19.10
CA ARG A 204 -26.58 -41.94 -19.40
C ARG A 204 -27.38 -41.05 -18.45
N ILE A 205 -26.84 -40.62 -17.31
CA ILE A 205 -27.58 -39.75 -16.36
C ILE A 205 -27.25 -38.25 -16.56
N TRP A 206 -26.23 -37.92 -17.35
CA TRP A 206 -25.69 -36.56 -17.48
C TRP A 206 -26.00 -35.84 -18.80
N ARG A 207 -27.20 -36.01 -19.38
CA ARG A 207 -27.45 -35.35 -20.67
C ARG A 207 -28.72 -34.56 -20.89
N HIS A 208 -29.63 -34.39 -19.92
CA HIS A 208 -30.86 -33.66 -20.25
C HIS A 208 -31.41 -32.62 -19.28
N ASP A 209 -30.80 -32.35 -18.12
CA ASP A 209 -31.49 -31.48 -17.14
C ASP A 209 -30.62 -30.46 -16.38
N TRP A 210 -29.42 -30.14 -16.90
CA TRP A 210 -28.55 -29.12 -16.30
C TRP A 210 -28.47 -27.80 -17.08
N ARG A 211 -29.00 -27.75 -18.31
CA ARG A 211 -29.04 -26.48 -19.08
C ARG A 211 -30.25 -25.62 -18.72
N GLY A 212 -31.43 -26.19 -18.51
CA GLY A 212 -32.65 -25.42 -18.25
C GLY A 212 -32.69 -24.73 -16.88
N HIS A 213 -31.98 -25.24 -15.88
CA HIS A 213 -32.00 -24.70 -14.51
C HIS A 213 -30.87 -23.69 -14.22
N MET A 214 -29.90 -23.53 -15.14
CA MET A 214 -28.87 -22.50 -15.03
C MET A 214 -29.27 -21.19 -15.73
N ASP A 215 -30.27 -21.19 -16.60
CA ASP A 215 -30.52 -20.04 -17.49
C ASP A 215 -31.32 -18.89 -16.83
N HIS A 216 -31.87 -19.08 -15.63
CA HIS A 216 -32.67 -18.05 -14.93
C HIS A 216 -31.99 -17.42 -13.70
N HIS A 217 -30.70 -17.72 -13.47
CA HIS A 217 -29.91 -17.11 -12.39
C HIS A 217 -28.60 -16.49 -12.88
N TRP A 218 -28.53 -16.10 -14.16
CA TRP A 218 -27.38 -15.44 -14.78
C TRP A 218 -27.58 -13.93 -14.99
N ASP A 219 -28.40 -13.29 -14.17
CA ASP A 219 -28.65 -11.83 -14.23
C ASP A 219 -27.51 -11.00 -13.59
N GLY A 220 -26.33 -11.58 -13.38
CA GLY A 220 -25.13 -10.85 -12.95
C GLY A 220 -25.14 -10.30 -11.52
N ASP A 221 -26.22 -10.54 -10.75
CA ASP A 221 -26.42 -9.95 -9.42
C ASP A 221 -25.85 -10.79 -8.25
N TRP A 222 -25.26 -11.96 -8.55
CA TRP A 222 -24.64 -12.85 -7.56
C TRP A 222 -23.22 -12.45 -7.13
N LEU A 223 -22.70 -11.32 -7.61
CA LEU A 223 -21.37 -10.80 -7.22
C LEU A 223 -21.41 -9.70 -6.16
N GLN A 224 -22.59 -9.37 -5.63
CA GLN A 224 -22.68 -8.71 -4.33
C GLN A 224 -22.67 -9.75 -3.19
N ASP A 225 -21.90 -10.83 -3.37
CA ASP A 225 -21.30 -11.56 -2.25
C ASP A 225 -20.79 -10.52 -1.25
N CYS A 226 -21.07 -10.69 0.04
CA CYS A 226 -20.72 -9.72 1.08
C CYS A 226 -19.18 -9.47 1.07
N ILE A 227 -18.67 -8.57 0.23
CA ILE A 227 -17.24 -8.25 0.11
C ILE A 227 -16.88 -7.58 1.43
N THR A 228 -16.26 -8.33 2.33
CA THR A 228 -15.84 -7.83 3.65
C THR A 228 -14.39 -7.36 3.67
N SER A 229 -13.62 -7.69 2.62
CA SER A 229 -12.23 -7.26 2.45
C SER A 229 -11.77 -7.37 1.01
N GLY A 230 -10.74 -6.61 0.65
CA GLY A 230 -10.10 -6.62 -0.65
C GLY A 230 -8.58 -6.41 -0.56
N PHE A 231 -7.90 -6.78 -1.64
CA PHE A 231 -6.51 -6.42 -1.90
C PHE A 231 -6.47 -5.27 -2.90
N PHE A 232 -5.52 -4.38 -2.68
CA PHE A 232 -5.32 -3.17 -3.46
C PHE A 232 -3.84 -3.04 -3.79
N GLY A 233 -3.51 -2.67 -5.01
CA GLY A 233 -2.14 -2.51 -5.48
C GLY A 233 -1.99 -1.23 -6.30
N GLY A 234 -0.77 -0.73 -6.42
CA GLY A 234 -0.49 0.35 -7.35
C GLY A 234 0.97 0.74 -7.47
N SER A 235 1.25 1.38 -8.60
CA SER A 235 2.54 1.90 -9.05
C SER A 235 2.43 3.31 -9.64
N THR A 236 1.24 3.89 -9.64
CA THR A 236 0.97 5.22 -10.20
C THR A 236 1.55 6.32 -9.31
N ALA A 237 2.69 6.87 -9.69
CA ALA A 237 3.30 8.01 -9.02
C ALA A 237 2.45 9.28 -9.18
N VAL A 238 2.29 10.04 -8.10
CA VAL A 238 1.62 11.34 -8.12
C VAL A 238 2.63 12.41 -8.57
N PRO A 239 2.39 13.13 -9.68
CA PRO A 239 3.22 14.27 -10.02
C PRO A 239 3.04 15.34 -8.94
N LEU A 240 4.09 15.68 -8.19
CA LEU A 240 4.04 16.81 -7.27
C LEU A 240 3.70 18.07 -8.10
N PRO A 241 2.62 18.81 -7.76
CA PRO A 241 2.34 20.07 -8.46
C PRO A 241 3.54 21.00 -8.25
N GLY A 242 4.01 21.65 -9.32
CA GLY A 242 5.14 22.59 -9.25
C GLY A 242 5.00 23.66 -8.16
N ALA A 243 3.78 23.96 -7.70
CA ALA A 243 3.52 24.82 -6.56
C ALA A 243 4.07 24.30 -5.21
N ALA A 244 4.06 22.98 -4.96
CA ALA A 244 4.66 22.40 -3.76
C ALA A 244 6.16 22.69 -3.69
N TRP A 245 6.85 22.62 -4.84
CA TRP A 245 8.25 23.04 -4.99
C TRP A 245 8.44 24.54 -4.70
N LEU A 246 7.49 25.40 -5.10
CA LEU A 246 7.55 26.84 -4.88
C LEU A 246 7.25 27.26 -3.42
N PHE A 247 6.35 26.56 -2.73
CA PHE A 247 6.07 26.83 -1.31
C PHE A 247 7.23 26.41 -0.40
N LEU A 248 7.91 25.30 -0.71
CA LEU A 248 9.10 24.87 0.02
C LEU A 248 10.27 25.84 -0.15
N THR A 249 10.48 26.39 -1.35
CA THR A 249 11.51 27.42 -1.57
C THR A 249 11.13 28.78 -0.96
N GLY A 250 9.85 29.14 -0.95
CA GLY A 250 9.35 30.38 -0.35
C GLY A 250 9.50 30.45 1.18
N ALA A 251 9.17 29.37 1.89
CA ALA A 251 9.27 29.32 3.36
C ALA A 251 10.73 29.41 3.85
N ALA A 252 11.66 28.75 3.15
CA ALA A 252 13.10 28.83 3.44
C ALA A 252 13.65 30.27 3.29
N GLY A 253 13.18 31.02 2.29
CA GLY A 253 13.57 32.42 2.07
C GLY A 253 13.17 33.35 3.23
N ILE A 254 12.03 33.10 3.88
CA ILE A 254 11.54 33.91 5.00
C ILE A 254 12.34 33.64 6.29
N VAL A 255 12.68 32.37 6.57
CA VAL A 255 13.49 31.99 7.73
C VAL A 255 14.92 32.50 7.62
N ALA A 256 15.52 32.44 6.43
CA ALA A 256 16.86 33.00 6.16
C ALA A 256 16.91 34.52 6.37
N ARG A 257 15.83 35.24 6.02
CA ARG A 257 15.72 36.69 6.23
C ARG A 257 15.49 37.05 7.70
N ALA A 258 14.82 36.19 8.47
CA ALA A 258 14.58 36.40 9.90
C ALA A 258 15.85 36.24 10.76
N ARG A 259 16.74 35.28 10.43
CA ARG A 259 18.02 35.10 11.15
C ARG A 259 19.01 36.26 10.95
N ARG A 260 18.94 36.96 9.80
CA ARG A 260 19.84 38.08 9.47
C ARG A 260 19.61 39.36 10.27
N ARG A 261 18.57 39.43 11.10
CA ARG A 261 18.22 40.61 11.92
C ARG A 261 18.63 40.49 13.40
N ARG A 262 19.29 39.41 13.81
CA ARG A 262 19.71 39.18 15.20
C ARG A 262 21.24 39.13 15.42
N THR A 263 22.02 39.54 14.43
CA THR A 263 23.44 39.85 14.50
C THR A 263 23.64 41.27 14.03
#